data_AF-A0A645CDL1-F1
#
_entry.id   AF-A0A645CDL1-F1
#
_cell.length_a   1.000
_cell.length_b   1.000
_cell.length_c   1.000
_cell.angle_alpha   90.00
_cell.angle_beta   90.00
_cell.angle_gamma   90.00
#
_symmetry.space_group_name_H-M   'P 1'
#
loop_
_entity.id
_entity.type
_entity.pdbx_description
1 polymer ?
#
loop_
_entity_poly.entity_id
_entity_poly.type
_entity_poly.pdbx_seq_one_letter_code
_entity_poly.pdbx_strand_id
1 'polypeptide(L)'
;MRAGINPKRMNAKRYLDLYYLINKYHWIFFDFYDNSNFDLRNLIVIKDLVALMCSLDNHGKIDAICVITDPDIVNTLYARTLSLFKIHHLLVMSATSEELNLNGYRSNFYAFDDYQIFLVRGFEYLLPPNIIERIVSSAYEQGYDSSTEKILRTLFARWDEISFNGKMDFFFTKSALLKYVDDGKFYFTDIEYKMTIEERKEHINYVLEIAKKNPYINFYIIDDEDIPYPHHLILFSIFNNRSKLFLKSTTRFNGEGGPQFYTIMNENMINEIGKCYEEVKQCDFCMHFPAISLESFMTQYGAMVYRMLSLSEIKSVYKKA
;
A
#
# COMPACT_ATOMS: atom_id res chain seq x y z
N MET A 1 16.49 9.28 0.73
CA MET A 1 16.52 10.33 -0.32
C MET A 1 15.45 11.35 0.01
N ARG A 2 15.79 12.65 -0.03
CA ARG A 2 14.81 13.73 0.14
C ARG A 2 14.53 14.36 -1.22
N ALA A 3 13.26 14.54 -1.55
CA ALA A 3 12.84 15.07 -2.84
C ALA A 3 11.78 16.16 -2.66
N GLY A 4 11.84 17.17 -3.53
CA GLY A 4 10.87 18.25 -3.57
C GLY A 4 9.78 17.98 -4.60
N ILE A 5 8.52 18.13 -4.23
CA ILE A 5 7.36 18.07 -5.12
C ILE A 5 6.52 19.32 -4.92
N ASN A 6 6.04 19.92 -6.02
CA ASN A 6 5.17 21.08 -5.95
C ASN A 6 3.71 20.60 -5.91
N PRO A 7 3.03 20.61 -4.75
CA PRO A 7 1.68 20.07 -4.62
C PRO A 7 0.66 20.82 -5.49
N LYS A 8 0.88 22.11 -5.80
CA LYS A 8 0.00 22.88 -6.67
C LYS A 8 0.03 22.41 -8.12
N ARG A 9 1.08 21.68 -8.51
CA ARG A 9 1.22 21.08 -9.84
C ARG A 9 0.87 19.60 -9.85
N MET A 10 0.36 19.05 -8.76
CA MET A 10 -0.07 17.65 -8.68
C MET A 10 -1.54 17.53 -9.12
N ASN A 11 -1.86 16.39 -9.73
CA ASN A 11 -3.21 15.96 -10.10
C ASN A 11 -3.25 14.43 -10.02
N ALA A 12 -4.41 13.82 -10.21
CA ALA A 12 -4.61 12.37 -10.15
C ALA A 12 -3.51 11.59 -10.91
N LYS A 13 -3.25 11.95 -12.17
CA LYS A 13 -2.21 11.32 -13.01
C LYS A 13 -0.81 11.42 -12.39
N ARG A 14 -0.42 12.59 -11.87
CA ARG A 14 0.90 12.77 -11.25
C ARG A 14 1.04 12.06 -9.90
N TYR A 15 -0.05 11.90 -9.15
CA TYR A 15 -0.03 11.06 -7.95
C TYR A 15 0.16 9.59 -8.31
N LEU A 16 -0.45 9.12 -9.41
CA LEU A 16 -0.20 7.79 -9.94
C LEU A 16 1.25 7.62 -10.40
N ASP A 17 1.83 8.61 -11.08
CA ASP A 17 3.26 8.60 -11.47
C ASP A 17 4.18 8.52 -10.23
N LEU A 18 3.85 9.26 -9.16
CA LEU A 18 4.57 9.20 -7.88
C LEU A 18 4.44 7.81 -7.23
N TYR A 19 3.25 7.21 -7.26
CA TYR A 19 3.03 5.86 -6.79
C TYR A 19 3.87 4.86 -7.59
N TYR A 20 3.91 4.95 -8.92
CA TYR A 20 4.76 4.10 -9.75
C TYR A 20 6.25 4.33 -9.48
N LEU A 21 6.69 5.56 -9.22
CA LEU A 21 8.07 5.86 -8.82
C LEU A 21 8.45 5.12 -7.52
N ILE A 22 7.61 5.20 -6.49
CA ILE A 22 7.81 4.52 -5.21
C ILE A 22 7.86 3.00 -5.41
N ASN A 23 6.96 2.46 -6.22
CA ASN A 23 6.93 1.04 -6.55
C ASN A 23 8.19 0.58 -7.30
N LYS A 24 8.60 1.31 -8.33
CA LYS A 24 9.77 1.01 -9.15
C LYS A 24 11.06 0.99 -8.32
N TYR A 25 11.16 1.90 -7.37
CA TYR A 25 12.32 2.09 -6.50
C TYR A 25 12.02 1.73 -5.05
N HIS A 26 11.26 0.64 -4.83
CA HIS A 26 10.76 0.23 -3.52
C HIS A 26 11.85 0.01 -2.46
N TRP A 27 13.10 -0.18 -2.86
CA TRP A 27 14.26 -0.32 -1.97
C TRP A 27 14.84 1.02 -1.47
N ILE A 28 14.35 2.16 -1.97
CA ILE A 28 14.81 3.50 -1.59
C ILE A 28 13.85 4.13 -0.59
N PHE A 29 14.39 4.65 0.52
CA PHE A 29 13.63 5.49 1.45
C PHE A 29 13.44 6.88 0.85
N PHE A 30 12.21 7.27 0.57
CA PHE A 30 11.87 8.59 0.05
C PHE A 30 11.13 9.40 1.09
N ASP A 31 11.59 10.63 1.31
CA ASP A 31 10.81 11.64 2.01
C ASP A 31 10.53 12.78 1.01
N PHE A 32 9.26 13.02 0.73
CA PHE A 32 8.83 14.03 -0.23
C PHE A 32 8.35 15.27 0.51
N TYR A 33 8.83 16.44 0.09
CA TYR A 33 8.55 17.72 0.71
C TYR A 33 7.92 18.69 -0.29
N ASP A 34 7.08 19.60 0.19
CA ASP A 34 6.58 20.74 -0.56
C ASP A 34 7.77 21.63 -0.95
N ASN A 35 8.02 21.72 -2.25
CA ASN A 35 9.08 22.55 -2.79
C ASN A 35 8.58 23.84 -3.42
N SER A 36 7.35 24.29 -3.15
CA SER A 36 6.78 25.52 -3.75
C SER A 36 7.70 26.75 -3.62
N ASN A 37 8.59 26.77 -2.63
CA ASN A 37 9.55 27.86 -2.37
C ASN A 37 10.93 27.66 -3.03
N PHE A 38 11.20 26.52 -3.66
CA PHE A 38 12.50 26.19 -4.26
C PHE A 38 12.38 25.26 -5.49
N ASP A 39 11.22 25.20 -6.12
CA ASP A 39 10.91 24.29 -7.23
C ASP A 39 11.71 24.57 -8.50
N LEU A 40 12.19 25.81 -8.68
CA LEU A 40 12.99 26.23 -9.84
C LEU A 40 14.47 25.81 -9.78
N ARG A 41 14.93 25.18 -8.68
CA ARG A 41 16.37 24.89 -8.52
C ARG A 41 16.88 23.78 -9.42
N ASN A 42 16.01 22.86 -9.87
CA ASN A 42 16.34 21.72 -10.76
C ASN A 42 17.69 21.06 -10.42
N LEU A 43 17.89 20.80 -9.13
CA LEU A 43 19.19 20.43 -8.55
C LEU A 43 19.10 19.03 -7.93
N ILE A 44 20.07 18.17 -8.25
CA ILE A 44 20.31 16.89 -7.57
C ILE A 44 21.68 17.00 -6.90
N VAL A 45 21.76 16.73 -5.60
CA VAL A 45 23.04 16.76 -4.86
C VAL A 45 23.25 15.44 -4.14
N ILE A 46 24.40 14.82 -4.38
CA ILE A 46 24.91 13.67 -3.65
C ILE A 46 26.09 14.17 -2.82
N LYS A 47 25.92 14.13 -1.49
CA LYS A 47 26.91 14.62 -0.53
C LYS A 47 28.28 14.02 -0.82
N ASP A 48 29.33 14.85 -0.73
CA ASP A 48 30.73 14.46 -0.90
C ASP A 48 31.07 13.84 -2.28
N LEU A 49 30.15 13.89 -3.26
CA LEU A 49 30.33 13.24 -4.56
C LEU A 49 30.10 14.17 -5.76
N VAL A 50 28.87 14.66 -5.94
CA VAL A 50 28.49 15.41 -7.15
C VAL A 50 27.24 16.26 -6.93
N ALA A 51 27.16 17.40 -7.59
CA ALA A 51 25.92 18.15 -7.79
C ALA A 51 25.62 18.27 -9.29
N LEU A 52 24.35 18.05 -9.65
CA LEU A 52 23.84 18.13 -11.00
C LEU A 52 22.80 19.26 -11.06
N MET A 53 23.07 20.28 -11.88
CA MET A 53 22.10 21.33 -12.19
C MET A 53 21.53 21.08 -13.57
N CYS A 54 20.21 20.88 -13.64
CA CYS A 54 19.50 20.55 -14.87
C CYS A 54 18.83 21.80 -15.44
N SER A 55 19.16 22.14 -16.69
CA SER A 55 18.35 23.04 -17.51
C SER A 55 17.20 22.25 -18.12
N LEU A 56 15.98 22.78 -18.05
CA LEU A 56 14.79 22.15 -18.59
C LEU A 56 14.28 22.93 -19.80
N ASP A 57 13.81 22.22 -20.82
CA ASP A 57 13.10 22.80 -21.97
C ASP A 57 11.68 23.25 -21.59
N ASN A 58 10.95 23.82 -22.57
CA ASN A 58 9.56 24.26 -22.39
C ASN A 58 8.57 23.11 -22.09
N HIS A 59 8.98 21.86 -22.26
CA HIS A 59 8.21 20.66 -21.95
C HIS A 59 8.62 20.02 -20.61
N GLY A 60 9.57 20.62 -19.88
CA GLY A 60 10.09 20.10 -18.61
C GLY A 60 11.05 18.92 -18.76
N LYS A 61 11.55 18.67 -19.97
CA LYS A 61 12.60 17.66 -20.22
C LYS A 61 13.97 18.28 -20.04
N ILE A 62 14.94 17.47 -19.64
CA ILE A 62 16.31 17.93 -19.45
C ILE A 62 16.93 18.23 -20.83
N ASP A 63 17.36 19.47 -21.03
CA ASP A 63 18.04 19.95 -22.24
C ASP A 63 19.56 19.96 -22.05
N ALA A 64 20.03 20.38 -20.88
CA ALA A 64 21.45 20.38 -20.52
C ALA A 64 21.64 20.05 -19.04
N ILE A 65 22.79 19.44 -18.71
CA ILE A 65 23.20 19.13 -17.33
C ILE A 65 24.57 19.75 -17.08
N CYS A 66 24.69 20.57 -16.04
CA CYS A 66 25.97 20.98 -15.50
C CYS A 66 26.37 20.03 -14.36
N VAL A 67 27.54 19.40 -14.49
CA VAL A 67 28.10 18.46 -13.50
C VAL A 67 29.16 19.18 -12.67
N ILE A 68 28.95 19.24 -11.36
CA ILE A 68 29.84 19.89 -10.42
C ILE A 68 30.44 18.82 -9.50
N THR A 69 31.76 18.67 -9.54
CA THR A 69 32.52 17.68 -8.75
C THR A 69 33.51 18.32 -7.77
N ASP A 70 33.60 19.65 -7.74
CA ASP A 70 34.41 20.37 -6.76
C ASP A 70 33.86 20.13 -5.33
N PRO A 71 34.63 19.54 -4.40
CA PRO A 71 34.12 19.12 -3.10
C PRO A 71 33.54 20.27 -2.25
N ASP A 72 34.16 21.45 -2.28
CA ASP A 72 33.74 22.59 -1.46
C ASP A 72 32.41 23.16 -1.98
N ILE A 73 32.26 23.25 -3.30
CA ILE A 73 31.01 23.67 -3.93
C ILE A 73 29.92 22.62 -3.70
N VAL A 74 30.20 21.34 -3.90
CA VAL A 74 29.23 20.24 -3.68
C VAL A 74 28.70 20.27 -2.25
N ASN A 75 29.58 20.40 -1.26
CA ASN A 75 29.18 20.42 0.14
C ASN A 75 28.42 21.68 0.53
N THR A 76 28.78 22.83 -0.06
CA THR A 76 28.00 24.07 0.10
C THR A 76 26.58 23.93 -0.47
N LEU A 77 26.45 23.37 -1.68
CA LEU A 77 25.16 23.13 -2.32
C LEU A 77 24.33 22.12 -1.53
N TYR A 78 24.96 21.06 -1.02
CA TYR A 78 24.30 20.05 -0.19
C TYR A 78 23.73 20.69 1.09
N ALA A 79 24.54 21.41 1.86
CA ALA A 79 24.10 22.04 3.11
C ALA A 79 22.95 23.04 2.89
N ARG A 80 23.09 23.90 1.87
CA ARG A 80 22.03 24.87 1.51
C ARG A 80 20.75 24.19 1.08
N THR A 81 20.82 23.14 0.27
CA THR A 81 19.65 22.41 -0.19
C THR A 81 18.99 21.62 0.94
N LEU A 82 19.79 20.98 1.79
CA LEU A 82 19.31 20.24 2.94
C LEU A 82 18.48 21.11 3.89
N SER A 83 18.89 22.38 4.09
CA SER A 83 18.19 23.35 4.94
C SER A 83 16.77 23.71 4.47
N LEU A 84 16.43 23.42 3.20
CA LEU A 84 15.11 23.66 2.63
C LEU A 84 14.11 22.56 2.99
N PHE A 85 14.58 21.34 3.29
CA PHE A 85 13.73 20.21 3.66
C PHE A 85 13.32 20.24 5.12
N LYS A 86 12.39 21.13 5.45
CA LYS A 86 11.87 21.31 6.81
C LYS A 86 10.67 20.40 7.08
N ILE A 87 10.54 19.93 8.33
CA ILE A 87 9.50 18.95 8.74
C ILE A 87 8.07 19.43 8.43
N HIS A 88 7.76 20.72 8.61
CA HIS A 88 6.43 21.28 8.32
C HIS A 88 6.08 21.35 6.83
N HIS A 89 7.04 21.05 5.94
CA HIS A 89 6.79 20.90 4.51
C HIS A 89 6.74 19.43 4.07
N LEU A 90 6.82 18.47 4.99
CA LEU A 90 6.80 17.04 4.66
C LEU A 90 5.40 16.64 4.13
N LEU A 91 5.38 16.08 2.93
CA LEU A 91 4.17 15.61 2.24
C LEU A 91 4.00 14.10 2.40
N VAL A 92 5.09 13.35 2.23
CA VAL A 92 5.13 11.89 2.34
C VAL A 92 6.38 11.51 3.10
N MET A 93 6.23 10.66 4.10
CA MET A 93 7.31 10.22 4.99
C MET A 93 7.46 8.71 4.92
N SER A 94 8.69 8.23 4.75
CA SER A 94 8.98 6.82 4.97
C SER A 94 8.90 6.50 6.47
N ALA A 95 8.27 5.36 6.82
CA ALA A 95 8.05 4.98 8.22
C ALA A 95 8.22 3.48 8.44
N THR A 96 8.64 3.14 9.64
CA THR A 96 8.62 1.79 10.22
C THR A 96 7.30 1.55 10.96
N SER A 97 7.01 0.29 11.25
CA SER A 97 5.84 -0.07 12.03
C SER A 97 5.86 0.49 13.46
N GLU A 98 7.05 0.54 14.07
CA GLU A 98 7.25 1.10 15.40
C GLU A 98 6.89 2.59 15.42
N GLU A 99 7.37 3.37 14.44
CA GLU A 99 7.05 4.80 14.31
C GLU A 99 5.55 5.05 14.07
N LEU A 100 4.86 4.16 13.33
CA LEU A 100 3.40 4.24 13.18
C LEU A 100 2.65 4.02 14.49
N ASN A 101 3.18 3.18 15.37
CA ASN A 101 2.57 2.88 16.68
C ASN A 101 2.85 3.98 17.70
N LEU A 102 4.12 4.39 17.85
CA LEU A 102 4.56 5.37 18.86
C LEU A 102 3.88 6.74 18.68
N ASN A 103 3.66 7.15 17.42
CA ASN A 103 3.03 8.44 17.11
C ASN A 103 1.50 8.39 17.12
N GLY A 104 0.89 7.25 17.50
CA GLY A 104 -0.56 7.05 17.50
C GLY A 104 -1.21 7.05 16.12
N TYR A 105 -0.42 7.10 15.04
CA TYR A 105 -0.93 7.18 13.67
C TYR A 105 -1.83 5.99 13.34
N ARG A 106 -1.39 4.77 13.68
CA ARG A 106 -2.14 3.54 13.42
C ARG A 106 -3.47 3.51 14.20
N SER A 107 -3.45 3.84 15.48
CA SER A 107 -4.67 3.92 16.29
C SER A 107 -5.65 4.97 15.78
N ASN A 108 -5.15 6.11 15.28
CA ASN A 108 -5.99 7.14 14.68
C ASN A 108 -6.56 6.67 13.33
N PHE A 109 -5.80 5.93 12.53
CA PHE A 109 -6.30 5.40 11.25
C PHE A 109 -7.55 4.52 11.44
N TYR A 110 -7.52 3.63 12.44
CA TYR A 110 -8.66 2.75 12.74
C TYR A 110 -9.77 3.43 13.57
N ALA A 111 -9.74 4.75 13.77
CA ALA A 111 -10.81 5.48 14.48
C ALA A 111 -11.97 5.93 13.60
N PHE A 112 -11.86 5.69 12.30
CA PHE A 112 -12.83 6.12 11.30
C PHE A 112 -13.64 4.92 10.79
N ASP A 113 -14.62 5.20 9.94
CA ASP A 113 -15.60 4.24 9.44
C ASP A 113 -15.83 4.31 7.92
N ASP A 114 -15.11 5.16 7.17
CA ASP A 114 -15.16 5.22 5.70
C ASP A 114 -13.77 4.95 5.10
N TYR A 115 -13.62 3.78 4.47
CA TYR A 115 -12.34 3.28 3.98
C TYR A 115 -12.34 3.03 2.46
N GLN A 116 -11.23 3.38 1.82
CA GLN A 116 -10.85 2.97 0.47
C GLN A 116 -9.49 2.26 0.56
N ILE A 117 -9.46 0.96 0.26
CA ILE A 117 -8.30 0.10 0.49
C ILE A 117 -7.95 -0.63 -0.80
N PHE A 118 -6.77 -0.38 -1.35
CA PHE A 118 -6.21 -1.10 -2.48
C PHE A 118 -5.18 -2.12 -2.01
N LEU A 119 -5.42 -3.39 -2.33
CA LEU A 119 -4.61 -4.52 -1.89
C LEU A 119 -3.89 -5.16 -3.06
N VAL A 120 -2.56 -5.21 -2.96
CA VAL A 120 -1.69 -5.79 -3.99
C VAL A 120 -1.23 -7.20 -3.61
N ARG A 121 -1.43 -7.62 -2.35
CA ARG A 121 -1.06 -8.94 -1.86
C ARG A 121 -1.94 -9.41 -0.71
N GLY A 122 -2.76 -10.43 -0.98
CA GLY A 122 -3.58 -11.09 0.02
C GLY A 122 -4.76 -10.24 0.47
N PHE A 123 -5.55 -10.80 1.40
CA PHE A 123 -6.66 -10.09 2.04
C PHE A 123 -6.51 -10.22 3.55
N GLU A 124 -6.06 -9.14 4.19
CA GLU A 124 -5.76 -9.08 5.64
C GLU A 124 -6.96 -8.61 6.49
N TYR A 125 -8.15 -8.57 5.89
CA TYR A 125 -9.37 -8.01 6.49
C TYR A 125 -10.50 -9.02 6.44
N LEU A 126 -11.53 -8.77 7.26
CA LEU A 126 -12.68 -9.68 7.40
C LEU A 126 -12.21 -11.09 7.76
N LEU A 127 -11.27 -11.16 8.69
CA LEU A 127 -10.64 -12.40 9.12
C LEU A 127 -11.52 -13.10 10.17
N PRO A 128 -11.68 -14.43 10.12
CA PRO A 128 -12.46 -15.14 11.13
C PRO A 128 -11.79 -15.05 12.51
N PRO A 129 -12.55 -14.90 13.63
CA PRO A 129 -11.97 -14.61 14.94
C PRO A 129 -10.94 -15.62 15.46
N ASN A 130 -11.03 -16.88 15.04
CA ASN A 130 -10.11 -17.94 15.45
C ASN A 130 -8.70 -17.80 14.87
N ILE A 131 -8.51 -17.03 13.80
CA ILE A 131 -7.23 -16.96 13.09
C ILE A 131 -6.17 -16.13 13.84
N ILE A 132 -6.60 -15.24 14.74
CA ILE A 132 -5.69 -14.36 15.48
C ILE A 132 -4.67 -15.15 16.29
N GLU A 133 -5.06 -16.27 16.90
CA GLU A 133 -4.13 -17.12 17.66
C GLU A 133 -3.03 -17.71 16.77
N ARG A 134 -3.38 -18.02 15.51
CA ARG A 134 -2.42 -18.58 14.54
C ARG A 134 -1.49 -17.51 14.00
N ILE A 135 -2.01 -16.29 13.78
CA ILE A 135 -1.18 -15.13 13.41
C ILE A 135 -0.21 -14.78 14.55
N VAL A 136 -0.67 -14.77 15.80
CA VAL A 136 0.18 -14.52 16.98
C VAL A 136 1.25 -15.60 17.11
N SER A 137 0.90 -16.88 16.94
CA SER A 137 1.86 -17.97 16.94
C SER A 137 2.93 -17.79 15.85
N SER A 138 2.51 -17.42 14.64
CA SER A 138 3.42 -17.15 13.52
C SER A 138 4.31 -15.92 13.76
N ALA A 139 3.81 -14.91 14.47
CA ALA A 139 4.62 -13.76 14.88
C ALA A 139 5.76 -14.19 15.81
N TYR A 140 5.49 -15.05 16.80
CA TYR A 140 6.53 -15.59 17.68
C TYR A 140 7.56 -16.43 16.90
N GLU A 141 7.13 -17.26 15.95
CA GLU A 141 8.03 -18.00 15.05
C GLU A 141 8.93 -17.09 14.21
N GLN A 142 8.45 -15.89 13.87
CA GLN A 142 9.19 -14.86 13.15
C GLN A 142 10.08 -13.97 14.05
N GLY A 143 10.13 -14.26 15.36
CA GLY A 143 10.98 -13.55 16.33
C GLY A 143 10.37 -12.30 16.95
N TYR A 144 9.07 -12.07 16.79
CA TYR A 144 8.36 -10.99 17.47
C TYR A 144 8.07 -11.36 18.93
N ASP A 145 7.78 -10.33 19.74
CA ASP A 145 7.58 -10.46 21.19
C ASP A 145 6.14 -10.17 21.65
N SER A 146 5.93 -10.20 22.96
CA SER A 146 4.62 -9.95 23.58
C SER A 146 4.07 -8.54 23.35
N SER A 147 4.93 -7.56 23.05
CA SER A 147 4.47 -6.22 22.68
C SER A 147 3.76 -6.24 21.33
N THR A 148 4.26 -7.04 20.39
CA THR A 148 3.65 -7.25 19.08
C THR A 148 2.33 -7.98 19.21
N GLU A 149 2.25 -9.03 20.03
CA GLU A 149 0.98 -9.74 20.29
C GLU A 149 -0.13 -8.77 20.74
N LYS A 150 0.17 -7.88 21.70
CA LYS A 150 -0.80 -6.91 22.20
C LYS A 150 -1.33 -6.00 21.08
N ILE A 151 -0.43 -5.56 20.19
CA ILE A 151 -0.78 -4.72 19.03
C ILE A 151 -1.67 -5.50 18.06
N LEU A 152 -1.30 -6.74 17.71
CA LEU A 152 -2.07 -7.59 16.79
C LEU A 152 -3.51 -7.78 17.28
N ARG A 153 -3.68 -8.17 18.55
CA ARG A 153 -5.00 -8.40 19.16
C ARG A 153 -5.85 -7.13 19.22
N THR A 154 -5.23 -6.00 19.58
CA THR A 154 -5.94 -4.71 19.65
C THR A 154 -6.45 -4.28 18.27
N LEU A 155 -5.62 -4.42 17.23
CA LEU A 155 -6.00 -4.09 15.87
C LEU A 155 -7.06 -5.04 15.33
N PHE A 156 -6.93 -6.34 15.61
CA PHE A 156 -7.90 -7.33 15.20
C PHE A 156 -9.28 -7.05 15.78
N ALA A 157 -9.37 -6.84 17.11
CA ALA A 157 -10.63 -6.54 17.78
C ALA A 157 -11.29 -5.25 17.25
N ARG A 158 -10.47 -4.21 17.03
CA ARG A 158 -10.96 -2.94 16.47
C ARG A 158 -11.46 -3.09 15.04
N TRP A 159 -10.76 -3.87 14.23
CA TRP A 159 -11.19 -4.11 12.86
C TRP A 159 -12.47 -4.94 12.79
N ASP A 160 -12.60 -5.96 13.65
CA ASP A 160 -13.81 -6.78 13.78
C ASP A 160 -15.03 -5.88 14.06
N GLU A 161 -14.91 -4.95 15.03
CA GLU A 161 -15.96 -3.97 15.34
C GLU A 161 -16.36 -3.12 14.13
N ILE A 162 -15.38 -2.50 13.44
CA ILE A 162 -15.63 -1.62 12.29
C ILE A 162 -16.24 -2.39 11.12
N SER A 163 -15.91 -3.68 10.97
CA SER A 163 -16.41 -4.48 9.85
C SER A 163 -17.93 -4.67 9.83
N PHE A 164 -18.61 -4.51 10.97
CA PHE A 164 -20.06 -4.67 11.07
C PHE A 164 -20.87 -3.45 10.59
N ASN A 165 -20.31 -2.25 10.61
CA ASN A 165 -21.04 -1.01 10.31
C ASN A 165 -20.27 0.01 9.46
N GLY A 166 -18.96 -0.15 9.29
CA GLY A 166 -18.14 0.74 8.49
C GLY A 166 -18.42 0.61 7.00
N LYS A 167 -18.28 1.72 6.29
CA LYS A 167 -18.26 1.79 4.83
C LYS A 167 -16.86 1.43 4.33
N MET A 168 -16.78 0.43 3.44
CA MET A 168 -15.51 -0.11 2.99
C MET A 168 -15.55 -0.38 1.50
N ASP A 169 -14.67 0.27 0.76
CA ASP A 169 -14.38 -0.04 -0.63
C ASP A 169 -13.03 -0.76 -0.70
N PHE A 170 -13.05 -2.08 -0.95
CA PHE A 170 -11.85 -2.87 -1.20
C PHE A 170 -11.59 -2.98 -2.70
N PHE A 171 -10.36 -2.68 -3.11
CA PHE A 171 -9.89 -2.77 -4.48
C PHE A 171 -8.81 -3.83 -4.58
N PHE A 172 -8.92 -4.70 -5.57
CA PHE A 172 -7.93 -5.72 -5.89
C PHE A 172 -7.62 -5.67 -7.36
N THR A 173 -6.38 -5.99 -7.73
CA THR A 173 -6.16 -6.45 -9.09
C THR A 173 -6.58 -7.91 -9.21
N LYS A 174 -7.10 -8.30 -10.38
CA LYS A 174 -7.45 -9.70 -10.70
C LYS A 174 -6.28 -10.64 -10.42
N SER A 175 -5.08 -10.26 -10.83
CA SER A 175 -3.85 -11.04 -10.57
C SER A 175 -3.56 -11.19 -9.07
N ALA A 176 -3.69 -10.13 -8.26
CA ALA A 176 -3.43 -10.17 -6.83
C ALA A 176 -4.43 -11.08 -6.08
N LEU A 177 -5.71 -11.01 -6.44
CA LEU A 177 -6.76 -11.85 -5.87
C LEU A 177 -6.53 -13.33 -6.22
N LEU A 178 -6.24 -13.64 -7.49
CA LEU A 178 -5.93 -15.01 -7.91
C LEU A 178 -4.70 -15.56 -7.21
N LYS A 179 -3.67 -14.75 -7.00
CA LYS A 179 -2.47 -15.15 -6.26
C LYS A 179 -2.80 -15.52 -4.81
N TYR A 180 -3.69 -14.78 -4.14
CA TYR A 180 -4.17 -15.11 -2.80
C TYR A 180 -4.99 -16.42 -2.79
N VAL A 181 -5.86 -16.62 -3.79
CA VAL A 181 -6.58 -17.89 -3.96
C VAL A 181 -5.62 -19.06 -4.24
N ASP A 182 -4.47 -18.84 -4.86
CA ASP A 182 -3.46 -19.88 -5.11
C ASP A 182 -2.64 -20.20 -3.86
N ASP A 183 -2.02 -19.20 -3.22
CA ASP A 183 -1.04 -19.47 -2.14
C ASP A 183 -1.48 -19.09 -0.71
N GLY A 184 -2.59 -18.37 -0.54
CA GLY A 184 -3.12 -17.98 0.77
C GLY A 184 -2.25 -17.02 1.56
N LYS A 185 -1.25 -16.39 0.93
CA LYS A 185 -0.31 -15.50 1.60
C LYS A 185 -0.86 -14.08 1.72
N PHE A 186 -0.77 -13.52 2.91
CA PHE A 186 -1.00 -12.11 3.19
C PHE A 186 -0.06 -11.63 4.30
N TYR A 187 -0.13 -10.33 4.58
CA TYR A 187 0.63 -9.70 5.66
C TYR A 187 -0.35 -9.06 6.61
N PHE A 188 -0.43 -9.47 7.86
CA PHE A 188 -1.22 -8.77 8.87
C PHE A 188 -0.27 -7.90 9.69
N THR A 189 -0.46 -6.58 9.63
CA THR A 189 0.56 -5.61 10.09
C THR A 189 1.92 -5.90 9.44
N ASP A 190 2.88 -6.47 10.18
CA ASP A 190 4.21 -6.87 9.71
C ASP A 190 4.40 -8.39 9.67
N ILE A 191 3.38 -9.15 10.07
CA ILE A 191 3.45 -10.60 10.20
C ILE A 191 3.11 -11.22 8.85
N GLU A 192 4.08 -11.95 8.28
CA GLU A 192 3.81 -12.79 7.12
C GLU A 192 3.00 -14.00 7.55
N TYR A 193 1.84 -14.22 6.93
CA TYR A 193 1.01 -15.39 7.24
C TYR A 193 0.52 -16.06 5.97
N LYS A 194 0.51 -17.41 5.98
CA LYS A 194 0.05 -18.24 4.88
C LYS A 194 -1.08 -19.14 5.36
N MET A 195 -2.29 -18.85 4.90
CA MET A 195 -3.43 -19.69 5.20
C MET A 195 -3.33 -21.06 4.49
N THR A 196 -3.66 -22.09 5.23
CA THR A 196 -4.08 -23.39 4.74
C THR A 196 -5.34 -23.27 3.86
N ILE A 197 -5.69 -24.34 3.15
CA ILE A 197 -6.91 -24.36 2.34
C ILE A 197 -8.16 -24.24 3.21
N GLU A 198 -8.21 -24.94 4.34
CA GLU A 198 -9.38 -24.88 5.23
C GLU A 198 -9.54 -23.48 5.83
N GLU A 199 -8.45 -22.82 6.25
CA GLU A 199 -8.51 -21.42 6.70
C GLU A 199 -9.00 -20.47 5.60
N ARG A 200 -8.60 -20.68 4.34
CA ARG A 200 -9.12 -19.88 3.22
C ARG A 200 -10.60 -20.09 3.00
N LYS A 201 -11.10 -21.33 3.16
CA LYS A 201 -12.54 -21.62 3.09
C LYS A 201 -13.30 -20.95 4.25
N GLU A 202 -12.77 -21.04 5.47
CA GLU A 202 -13.30 -20.35 6.64
C GLU A 202 -13.33 -18.84 6.42
N HIS A 203 -12.27 -18.27 5.87
CA HIS A 203 -12.20 -16.85 5.55
C HIS A 203 -13.25 -16.45 4.50
N ILE A 204 -13.40 -17.18 3.40
CA ILE A 204 -14.46 -16.92 2.40
C ILE A 204 -15.84 -16.96 3.04
N ASN A 205 -16.13 -17.97 3.87
CA ASN A 205 -17.41 -18.07 4.56
C ASN A 205 -17.66 -16.89 5.49
N TYR A 206 -16.65 -16.49 6.25
CA TYR A 206 -16.77 -15.35 7.16
C TYR A 206 -16.96 -14.02 6.41
N VAL A 207 -16.29 -13.83 5.26
CA VAL A 207 -16.56 -12.67 4.37
C VAL A 207 -18.02 -12.64 3.94
N LEU A 208 -18.61 -13.78 3.56
CA LEU A 208 -20.02 -13.86 3.19
C LEU A 208 -20.95 -13.54 4.37
N GLU A 209 -20.61 -13.99 5.58
CA GLU A 209 -21.37 -13.68 6.79
C GLU A 209 -21.37 -12.19 7.13
N ILE A 210 -20.20 -11.54 7.03
CA ILE A 210 -20.09 -10.09 7.27
C ILE A 210 -20.80 -9.31 6.16
N ALA A 211 -20.64 -9.69 4.89
CA ALA A 211 -21.31 -9.03 3.77
C ALA A 211 -22.85 -9.08 3.88
N LYS A 212 -23.41 -10.13 4.51
CA LYS A 212 -24.86 -10.20 4.81
C LYS A 212 -25.30 -9.18 5.86
N LYS A 213 -24.41 -8.84 6.81
CA LYS A 213 -24.71 -7.94 7.93
C LYS A 213 -24.42 -6.48 7.59
N ASN A 214 -23.35 -6.24 6.81
CA ASN A 214 -22.90 -4.90 6.44
C ASN A 214 -23.02 -4.66 4.92
N PRO A 215 -24.10 -4.01 4.45
CA PRO A 215 -24.31 -3.73 3.03
C PRO A 215 -23.40 -2.62 2.48
N TYR A 216 -22.64 -1.92 3.33
CA TYR A 216 -21.75 -0.82 2.93
C TYR A 216 -20.35 -1.29 2.53
N ILE A 217 -20.14 -2.61 2.47
CA ILE A 217 -18.91 -3.20 1.94
C ILE A 217 -19.05 -3.39 0.42
N ASN A 218 -18.06 -2.92 -0.32
CA ASN A 218 -17.95 -3.09 -1.76
C ASN A 218 -16.59 -3.68 -2.13
N PHE A 219 -16.61 -4.57 -3.12
CA PHE A 219 -15.41 -5.15 -3.69
C PHE A 219 -15.29 -4.70 -5.14
N TYR A 220 -14.13 -4.18 -5.52
CA TYR A 220 -13.81 -3.73 -6.86
C TYR A 220 -12.64 -4.55 -7.39
N ILE A 221 -12.84 -5.22 -8.53
CA ILE A 221 -11.82 -6.03 -9.18
C ILE A 221 -11.35 -5.32 -10.44
N ILE A 222 -10.10 -4.88 -10.42
CA ILE A 222 -9.41 -4.23 -11.54
C ILE A 222 -8.82 -5.34 -12.41
N ASP A 223 -9.30 -5.48 -13.65
CA ASP A 223 -8.62 -6.32 -14.63
C ASP A 223 -7.31 -5.65 -15.01
N ASP A 224 -6.22 -6.20 -14.51
CA ASP A 224 -4.92 -5.57 -14.62
C ASP A 224 -4.23 -5.84 -15.96
N GLU A 225 -4.72 -6.75 -16.81
CA GLU A 225 -4.08 -7.17 -18.07
C GLU A 225 -3.69 -6.01 -19.01
N ASP A 226 -4.43 -4.89 -18.97
CA ASP A 226 -4.21 -3.71 -19.80
C ASP A 226 -3.49 -2.55 -19.07
N ILE A 227 -3.03 -2.75 -17.83
CA ILE A 227 -2.31 -1.70 -17.09
C ILE A 227 -0.91 -1.53 -17.70
N PRO A 228 -0.52 -0.30 -18.12
CA PRO A 228 0.76 -0.04 -18.79
C PRO A 228 2.00 -0.21 -17.89
N TYR A 229 1.80 -0.64 -16.65
CA TYR A 229 2.84 -0.88 -15.65
C TYR A 229 2.86 -2.38 -15.30
N PRO A 230 4.00 -3.09 -15.41
CA PRO A 230 4.05 -4.52 -15.15
C PRO A 230 3.53 -4.87 -13.75
N HIS A 231 2.57 -5.79 -13.65
CA HIS A 231 1.82 -5.98 -12.39
C HIS A 231 2.73 -6.48 -11.26
N HIS A 232 3.78 -7.23 -11.60
CA HIS A 232 4.79 -7.68 -10.66
C HIS A 232 5.58 -6.54 -9.99
N LEU A 233 5.44 -5.31 -10.49
CA LEU A 233 6.05 -4.12 -9.92
C LEU A 233 5.06 -3.31 -9.06
N ILE A 234 3.80 -3.72 -8.93
CA ILE A 234 2.85 -3.10 -7.99
C ILE A 234 3.03 -3.79 -6.63
N LEU A 235 3.84 -3.17 -5.77
CA LEU A 235 4.36 -3.72 -4.52
C LEU A 235 3.82 -3.04 -3.27
N PHE A 236 3.14 -1.91 -3.38
CA PHE A 236 2.57 -1.17 -2.25
C PHE A 236 1.04 -1.19 -2.23
N SER A 237 0.44 -1.76 -1.20
CA SER A 237 -0.99 -1.56 -0.92
C SER A 237 -1.25 -0.13 -0.44
N ILE A 238 -2.43 0.43 -0.73
CA ILE A 238 -2.83 1.80 -0.35
C ILE A 238 -4.00 1.71 0.62
N PHE A 239 -3.90 2.39 1.77
CA PHE A 239 -4.92 2.39 2.81
C PHE A 239 -5.34 3.83 3.06
N ASN A 240 -6.57 4.17 2.73
CA ASN A 240 -7.13 5.51 2.87
C ASN A 240 -8.41 5.43 3.72
N ASN A 241 -8.53 6.28 4.74
CA ASN A 241 -9.77 6.45 5.50
C ASN A 241 -10.38 7.86 5.32
N ARG A 242 -10.00 8.54 4.23
CA ARG A 242 -10.33 9.94 3.87
C ARG A 242 -9.71 11.01 4.77
N SER A 243 -9.19 10.66 5.94
CA SER A 243 -8.48 11.59 6.86
C SER A 243 -6.99 11.28 6.98
N LYS A 244 -6.61 10.02 6.80
CA LYS A 244 -5.27 9.45 6.92
C LYS A 244 -5.07 8.49 5.75
N LEU A 245 -3.86 8.50 5.21
CA LEU A 245 -3.48 7.60 4.13
C LEU A 245 -2.08 7.07 4.34
N PHE A 246 -1.89 5.77 4.15
CA PHE A 246 -0.55 5.18 4.13
C PHE A 246 -0.40 4.13 3.04
N LEU A 247 0.84 3.92 2.61
CA LEU A 247 1.26 2.84 1.73
C LEU A 247 1.91 1.75 2.58
N LYS A 248 1.69 0.47 2.26
CA LYS A 248 2.35 -0.67 2.90
C LYS A 248 3.09 -1.49 1.86
N SER A 249 4.39 -1.67 2.05
CA SER A 249 5.21 -2.54 1.20
C SER A 249 4.82 -4.00 1.38
N THR A 250 4.80 -4.77 0.30
CA THR A 250 4.58 -6.23 0.34
C THR A 250 5.86 -7.04 0.13
N THR A 251 6.98 -6.37 -0.15
CA THR A 251 8.29 -7.01 -0.42
C THR A 251 9.31 -6.80 0.70
N ARG A 252 9.13 -5.77 1.53
CA ARG A 252 10.03 -5.45 2.65
C ARG A 252 10.20 -6.60 3.64
N PHE A 253 9.19 -7.47 3.79
CA PHE A 253 9.20 -8.58 4.74
C PHE A 253 10.15 -9.72 4.37
N ASN A 254 10.69 -9.74 3.14
CA ASN A 254 11.56 -10.82 2.63
C ASN A 254 12.92 -10.33 2.08
N GLY A 255 13.27 -9.04 2.23
CA GLY A 255 14.47 -8.49 1.58
C GLY A 255 15.14 -7.33 2.32
N GLU A 256 16.45 -7.17 2.06
CA GLU A 256 17.27 -6.08 2.58
C GLU A 256 17.11 -4.82 1.70
N GLY A 257 16.18 -3.94 2.06
CA GLY A 257 16.09 -2.57 1.50
C GLY A 257 14.68 -1.96 1.51
N GLY A 258 14.57 -0.63 1.55
CA GLY A 258 13.31 0.12 1.47
C GLY A 258 12.50 0.27 2.76
N PRO A 259 11.46 1.14 2.79
CA PRO A 259 10.60 1.29 3.96
C PRO A 259 9.46 0.26 4.01
N GLN A 260 8.96 0.01 5.23
CA GLN A 260 7.74 -0.78 5.44
C GLN A 260 6.50 0.01 5.03
N PHE A 261 6.47 1.29 5.40
CA PHE A 261 5.34 2.17 5.17
C PHE A 261 5.76 3.51 4.56
N TYR A 262 4.82 4.14 3.86
CA TYR A 262 4.86 5.58 3.65
C TYR A 262 3.60 6.19 4.23
N THR A 263 3.71 7.23 5.06
CA THR A 263 2.55 8.02 5.51
C THR A 263 2.41 9.26 4.66
N ILE A 264 1.17 9.60 4.32
CA ILE A 264 0.85 10.82 3.60
C ILE A 264 0.36 11.83 4.64
N MET A 265 1.10 12.93 4.74
CA MET A 265 0.90 13.95 5.77
C MET A 265 0.05 15.12 5.28
N ASN A 266 -0.13 15.26 3.97
CA ASN A 266 -0.84 16.38 3.36
C ASN A 266 -2.30 16.03 3.03
N GLU A 267 -3.26 16.75 3.61
CA GLU A 267 -4.70 16.49 3.45
C GLU A 267 -5.19 16.65 2.00
N ASN A 268 -4.68 17.65 1.27
CA ASN A 268 -5.04 17.81 -0.15
C ASN A 268 -4.61 16.59 -0.96
N MET A 269 -3.41 16.06 -0.72
CA MET A 269 -2.94 14.84 -1.38
C MET A 269 -3.80 13.62 -1.01
N ILE A 270 -4.23 13.49 0.25
CA ILE A 270 -5.18 12.43 0.67
C ILE A 270 -6.48 12.54 -0.11
N ASN A 271 -7.04 13.75 -0.23
CA ASN A 271 -8.28 13.99 -0.95
C ASN A 271 -8.16 13.71 -2.45
N GLU A 272 -7.08 14.15 -3.10
CA GLU A 272 -6.86 13.90 -4.53
C GLU A 272 -6.62 12.41 -4.82
N ILE A 273 -5.90 11.68 -3.96
CA ILE A 273 -5.79 10.22 -4.07
C ILE A 273 -7.16 9.56 -3.85
N GLY A 274 -7.97 10.07 -2.91
CA GLY A 274 -9.34 9.61 -2.70
C GLY A 274 -10.23 9.78 -3.93
N LYS A 275 -10.05 10.86 -4.71
CA LYS A 275 -10.72 11.06 -5.99
C LYS A 275 -10.28 10.06 -7.06
N CYS A 276 -9.00 9.66 -7.07
CA CYS A 276 -8.51 8.64 -7.98
C CYS A 276 -9.26 7.31 -7.82
N TYR A 277 -9.60 6.92 -6.58
CA TYR A 277 -10.43 5.75 -6.34
C TYR A 277 -11.83 5.88 -6.98
N GLU A 278 -12.46 7.04 -6.86
CA GLU A 278 -13.78 7.26 -7.45
C GLU A 278 -13.73 7.29 -8.99
N GLU A 279 -12.64 7.80 -9.57
CA GLU A 279 -12.38 7.71 -11.02
C GLU A 279 -12.19 6.26 -11.49
N VAL A 280 -11.42 5.46 -10.75
CA VAL A 280 -11.19 4.03 -11.07
C VAL A 280 -12.49 3.22 -11.06
N LYS A 281 -13.45 3.54 -10.17
CA LYS A 281 -14.77 2.88 -10.16
C LYS A 281 -15.57 3.08 -11.46
N GLN A 282 -15.26 4.12 -12.24
CA GLN A 282 -15.94 4.43 -13.50
C GLN A 282 -15.22 3.84 -14.72
N CYS A 283 -14.08 3.18 -14.55
CA CYS A 283 -13.33 2.59 -15.65
C CYS A 283 -13.93 1.24 -16.08
N ASP A 284 -13.96 0.97 -17.39
CA ASP A 284 -14.50 -0.28 -17.95
C ASP A 284 -13.77 -1.55 -17.45
N PHE A 285 -12.50 -1.42 -17.09
CA PHE A 285 -11.68 -2.50 -16.52
C PHE A 285 -11.91 -2.73 -15.01
N CYS A 286 -12.80 -1.97 -14.36
CA CYS A 286 -13.08 -2.07 -12.93
C CYS A 286 -14.48 -2.66 -12.71
N MET A 287 -14.52 -3.92 -12.26
CA MET A 287 -15.77 -4.62 -11.97
C MET A 287 -16.19 -4.36 -10.52
N HIS A 288 -17.46 -4.01 -10.31
CA HIS A 288 -18.04 -3.76 -8.98
C HIS A 288 -18.87 -4.96 -8.50
N PHE A 289 -18.56 -5.42 -7.29
CA PHE A 289 -19.28 -6.46 -6.56
C PHE A 289 -19.71 -5.90 -5.20
N PRO A 290 -20.96 -5.40 -5.07
CA PRO A 290 -21.48 -4.98 -3.76
C PRO A 290 -21.67 -6.19 -2.85
N ALA A 291 -21.63 -5.99 -1.53
CA ALA A 291 -21.78 -7.05 -0.52
C ALA A 291 -22.97 -8.00 -0.79
N ILE A 292 -24.13 -7.44 -1.14
CA ILE A 292 -25.37 -8.19 -1.42
C ILE A 292 -25.25 -9.16 -2.61
N SER A 293 -24.28 -8.95 -3.52
CA SER A 293 -24.11 -9.79 -4.71
C SER A 293 -23.32 -11.07 -4.41
N LEU A 294 -22.54 -11.10 -3.33
CA LEU A 294 -21.58 -12.18 -3.07
C LEU A 294 -22.25 -13.54 -2.84
N GLU A 295 -23.41 -13.58 -2.19
CA GLU A 295 -24.14 -14.83 -1.95
C GLU A 295 -24.65 -15.45 -3.27
N SER A 296 -25.15 -14.62 -4.18
CA SER A 296 -25.58 -15.09 -5.51
C SER A 296 -24.40 -15.60 -6.33
N PHE A 297 -23.26 -14.90 -6.28
CA PHE A 297 -22.02 -15.31 -6.92
C PHE A 297 -21.54 -16.68 -6.39
N MET A 298 -21.52 -16.87 -5.06
CA MET A 298 -21.09 -18.12 -4.46
C MET A 298 -22.07 -19.27 -4.70
N THR A 299 -23.36 -18.98 -4.83
CA THR A 299 -24.35 -19.99 -5.25
C THR A 299 -24.07 -20.48 -6.67
N GLN A 300 -23.74 -19.58 -7.58
CA GLN A 300 -23.50 -19.91 -8.99
C GLN A 300 -22.12 -20.51 -9.25
N TYR A 301 -21.08 -19.96 -8.62
CA TYR A 301 -19.67 -20.24 -8.93
C TYR A 301 -18.87 -20.84 -7.77
N GLY A 302 -19.45 -21.00 -6.58
CA GLY A 302 -18.73 -21.43 -5.37
C GLY A 302 -18.03 -22.77 -5.53
N ALA A 303 -18.64 -23.73 -6.25
CA ALA A 303 -18.00 -25.02 -6.55
C ALA A 303 -16.68 -24.83 -7.34
N MET A 304 -16.61 -23.87 -8.26
CA MET A 304 -15.39 -23.54 -9.00
C MET A 304 -14.36 -22.88 -8.08
N VAL A 305 -14.77 -21.92 -7.25
CA VAL A 305 -13.90 -21.24 -6.28
C VAL A 305 -13.24 -22.27 -5.34
N TYR A 306 -14.01 -23.18 -4.76
CA TYR A 306 -13.48 -24.22 -3.87
C TYR A 306 -12.56 -25.21 -4.58
N ARG A 307 -12.86 -25.57 -5.84
CA ARG A 307 -11.95 -26.37 -6.67
C ARG A 307 -10.64 -25.64 -6.91
N MET A 308 -10.67 -24.35 -7.25
CA MET A 308 -9.46 -23.55 -7.46
C MET A 308 -8.55 -23.54 -6.23
N LEU A 309 -9.12 -23.41 -5.03
CA LEU A 309 -8.36 -23.53 -3.77
C LEU A 309 -7.65 -24.88 -3.67
N SER A 310 -8.34 -26.00 -3.96
CA SER A 310 -7.74 -27.35 -3.91
C SER A 310 -6.70 -27.62 -4.99
N LEU A 311 -6.80 -27.00 -6.17
CA LEU A 311 -5.83 -27.18 -7.26
C LEU A 311 -4.42 -26.66 -6.89
N SER A 312 -4.34 -25.75 -5.90
CA SER A 312 -3.05 -25.27 -5.38
C SER A 312 -2.22 -26.36 -4.70
N GLU A 313 -2.84 -27.41 -4.14
CA GLU A 313 -2.13 -28.57 -3.56
C GLU A 313 -1.35 -29.33 -4.62
N ILE A 314 -1.97 -29.56 -5.78
CA ILE A 314 -1.40 -30.35 -6.87
C ILE A 314 -0.14 -29.67 -7.42
N LYS A 315 -0.16 -28.34 -7.59
CA LYS A 315 1.00 -27.57 -8.07
C LYS A 315 2.20 -27.61 -7.11
N SER A 316 1.96 -27.76 -5.80
CA SER A 316 3.04 -27.83 -4.80
C SER A 316 3.83 -29.14 -4.89
N VAL A 317 3.18 -30.23 -5.31
CA VAL A 317 3.81 -31.55 -5.49
C VAL A 317 4.78 -31.54 -6.66
N TYR A 318 4.45 -30.83 -7.75
CA TYR A 318 5.31 -30.75 -8.94
C TYR A 318 6.47 -29.75 -8.82
N LYS A 319 6.47 -28.84 -7.83
CA LYS A 319 7.62 -27.96 -7.56
C LYS A 319 8.69 -28.58 -6.66
N LYS A 320 8.44 -29.76 -6.09
CA LYS A 320 9.38 -30.52 -5.26
C LYS A 320 9.99 -31.73 -5.98
N ALA A 321 9.75 -31.88 -7.29
CA ALA A 321 10.30 -32.95 -8.12
C ALA A 321 11.48 -32.45 -8.95
#